data_AF-A0A9D5ESU3-F1
#
_entry.id   AF-A0A9D5ESU3-F1
#
_cell.length_a   1.000
_cell.length_b   1.000
_cell.length_c   1.000
_cell.angle_alpha   90.00
_cell.angle_beta   90.00
_cell.angle_gamma   90.00
#
_symmetry.space_group_name_H-M   'P 1'
#
loop_
_entity.id
_entity.type
_entity.pdbx_description
1 polymer ?
#
loop_
_entity_poly.entity_id
_entity_poly.type
_entity_poly.pdbx_seq_one_letter_code
_entity_poly.pdbx_strand_id
1 'polypeptide(L)' 'SKTHLARNYPLILAGGGEFGLKHGRYHKFDENKKCLSDLFVTMLNSLGVETKRFADSTGNVNEALL' A
#
# COMPACT_ATOMS: atom_id res chain seq x y z
N SER A 1 1.72 -16.94 24.16
CA SER A 1 2.15 -16.66 22.78
C SER A 1 2.41 -15.17 22.64
N LYS A 2 3.53 -14.74 22.03
CA LYS A 2 3.87 -13.33 21.72
C LYS A 2 3.92 -13.07 20.21
N THR A 3 3.39 -14.00 19.40
CA THR A 3 3.52 -13.94 17.95
C THR A 3 2.44 -13.01 17.38
N HIS A 4 2.86 -11.88 16.82
CA HIS A 4 1.98 -11.00 16.04
C HIS A 4 1.85 -11.57 14.63
N LEU A 5 0.62 -11.81 14.17
CA LEU A 5 0.34 -12.25 12.80
C LEU A 5 -0.12 -11.07 11.97
N ALA A 6 0.74 -10.62 11.06
CA ALA A 6 0.51 -9.47 10.20
C ALA A 6 -0.19 -9.80 8.88
N ARG A 7 -1.38 -10.40 8.96
CA ARG A 7 -2.12 -10.92 7.79
C ARG A 7 -3.50 -10.29 7.66
N ASN A 8 -3.82 -9.83 6.45
CA ASN A 8 -5.13 -9.31 6.05
C ASN A 8 -5.75 -8.28 7.02
N TYR A 9 -5.02 -7.21 7.29
CA TYR A 9 -5.49 -6.16 8.18
C TYR A 9 -6.55 -5.27 7.52
N PRO A 10 -7.61 -4.89 8.25
CA PRO A 10 -8.45 -3.79 7.82
C PRO A 10 -7.62 -2.50 7.84
N LEU A 11 -7.50 -1.86 6.68
CA LEU A 11 -6.74 -0.63 6.50
C LEU A 11 -7.65 0.43 5.87
N ILE A 12 -7.61 1.65 6.41
CA ILE A 12 -8.19 2.83 5.79
C ILE A 12 -7.04 3.75 5.39
N LEU A 13 -6.99 4.12 4.11
CA LEU A 13 -6.07 5.13 3.58
C LEU A 13 -6.84 6.42 3.32
N ALA A 14 -6.43 7.52 3.94
CA ALA A 14 -7.06 8.83 3.82
C ALA A 14 -6.01 9.95 3.74
N GLY A 15 -6.33 11.03 3.03
CA GLY A 15 -5.42 12.13 2.76
C GLY A 15 -4.54 11.91 1.52
N GLY A 16 -3.63 12.84 1.26
CA GLY A 16 -2.69 12.75 0.13
C GLY A 16 -3.32 12.90 -1.26
N GLY A 17 -4.46 13.60 -1.36
CA GLY A 17 -5.07 13.96 -2.65
C GLY A 17 -4.13 14.79 -3.54
N GLU A 18 -3.34 15.69 -2.95
CA GLU A 18 -2.28 16.45 -3.64
C GLU A 18 -1.14 15.55 -4.16
N PHE A 19 -1.01 14.34 -3.63
CA PHE A 19 -0.04 13.32 -4.06
C PHE A 19 -0.67 12.26 -4.98
N GLY A 20 -1.87 12.55 -5.51
CA GLY A 20 -2.56 11.73 -6.50
C GLY A 20 -3.40 10.58 -5.92
N LEU A 21 -3.49 10.42 -4.59
CA LEU A 21 -4.35 9.40 -3.99
C LEU A 21 -5.83 9.65 -4.29
N LYS A 22 -6.55 8.60 -4.67
CA LYS A 22 -7.99 8.63 -4.95
C LYS A 22 -8.74 7.82 -3.90
N HIS A 23 -9.70 8.47 -3.24
CA HIS A 23 -10.48 7.87 -2.15
C HIS A 23 -11.87 7.41 -2.62
N GLY A 24 -12.63 6.80 -1.69
CA GLY A 24 -14.01 6.35 -1.95
C GLY A 24 -14.10 4.97 -2.60
N ARG A 25 -13.05 4.16 -2.47
CA ARG A 25 -12.96 2.81 -3.05
C ARG A 25 -12.68 1.76 -1.99
N TYR A 26 -13.25 0.58 -2.19
CA TYR A 26 -12.92 -0.61 -1.42
C TYR A 26 -12.09 -1.55 -2.30
N HIS A 27 -10.84 -1.79 -1.89
CA HIS A 27 -9.95 -2.72 -2.57
C HIS A 27 -9.74 -3.97 -1.70
N LYS A 28 -9.97 -5.14 -2.31
CA LYS A 28 -9.60 -6.42 -1.72
C LYS A 28 -8.46 -7.01 -2.54
N PHE A 29 -7.34 -7.29 -1.89
CA PHE A 29 -6.16 -7.86 -2.53
C PHE A 29 -6.02 -9.35 -2.20
N ASP A 30 -5.41 -10.10 -3.12
CA ASP A 30 -4.97 -11.47 -2.87
C ASP A 30 -3.74 -11.44 -1.95
N GLU A 31 -3.91 -11.98 -0.74
CA GLU A 31 -2.88 -11.99 0.32
C GLU A 31 -1.62 -12.79 -0.03
N ASN A 32 -1.67 -13.64 -1.06
CA ASN A 32 -0.50 -14.37 -1.54
C ASN A 32 0.26 -13.60 -2.62
N LYS A 33 -0.27 -12.46 -3.08
CA LYS A 33 0.29 -11.68 -4.20
C LYS A 33 0.62 -10.24 -3.84
N LYS A 34 -0.03 -9.68 -2.82
CA LYS A 34 0.13 -8.27 -2.43
C LYS A 34 0.46 -8.19 -0.95
N CYS A 35 1.51 -7.45 -0.65
CA CYS A 35 1.96 -7.17 0.71
C CYS A 35 1.52 -5.77 1.11
N LEU A 36 1.28 -5.54 2.41
CA LEU A 36 1.04 -4.18 2.92
C LEU A 36 2.23 -3.25 2.61
N SER A 37 3.45 -3.78 2.54
CA SER A 37 4.64 -3.03 2.17
C SER A 37 4.61 -2.45 0.75
N ASP A 38 3.86 -3.05 -0.18
CA ASP A 38 3.67 -2.52 -1.54
C ASP A 38 2.98 -1.14 -1.50
N LEU A 39 2.15 -0.87 -0.49
CA LEU A 39 1.51 0.44 -0.32
C LEU A 39 2.55 1.53 -0.05
N PHE A 40 3.58 1.25 0.75
CA PHE A 40 4.63 2.22 1.04
C PHE A 40 5.46 2.55 -0.21
N VAL A 41 5.65 1.59 -1.12
CA VAL A 41 6.27 1.84 -2.42
C VAL A 41 5.45 2.86 -3.21
N THR A 42 4.12 2.69 -3.30
CA THR A 42 3.25 3.69 -3.94
C THR A 42 3.32 5.03 -3.25
N MET A 43 3.21 5.09 -1.92
CA MET A 43 3.24 6.35 -1.17
C MET A 43 4.55 7.13 -1.37
N LEU A 44 5.70 6.46 -1.30
CA LEU A 44 7.00 7.10 -1.51
C LEU A 44 7.17 7.63 -2.93
N ASN A 45 6.77 6.86 -3.94
CA ASN A 45 6.80 7.33 -5.33
C ASN A 45 5.82 8.49 -5.57
N SER A 46 4.64 8.48 -4.95
CA SER A 46 3.69 9.61 -4.97
C SER A 46 4.26 10.89 -4.34
N LEU A 47 5.20 10.76 -3.40
CA LEU A 47 5.95 11.88 -2.81
C LEU A 47 7.17 12.30 -3.65
N GLY A 48 7.40 11.69 -4.81
CA GLY A 48 8.55 11.96 -5.68
C GLY A 48 9.84 11.27 -5.25
N VAL A 49 9.78 10.33 -4.30
CA VAL A 49 10.95 9.54 -3.88
C VAL A 49 10.98 8.25 -4.68
N GLU A 50 11.85 8.17 -5.70
CA GLU A 50 11.99 6.97 -6.53
C GLU A 50 12.29 5.75 -5.65
N THR A 51 11.32 4.85 -5.54
CA THR A 51 11.40 3.69 -4.66
C THR A 51 11.01 2.45 -5.45
N LYS A 52 11.96 1.55 -5.65
CA LYS A 52 11.72 0.27 -6.35
C LYS A 52 11.23 -0.84 -5.41
N ARG A 53 11.58 -0.74 -4.12
CA ARG A 53 11.26 -1.74 -3.10
C ARG A 53 11.30 -1.11 -1.71
N PHE A 54 10.40 -1.54 -0.83
CA PHE A 54 10.37 -1.23 0.60
C PHE A 54 10.14 -2.53 1.39
N ALA A 55 11.06 -2.87 2.30
CA ALA A 55 11.04 -4.13 3.05
C ALA A 55 10.78 -5.35 2.13
N ASP A 56 9.72 -6.11 2.40
CA ASP A 56 9.33 -7.32 1.66
C ASP A 56 8.35 -7.04 0.52
N SER A 57 8.20 -5.78 0.08
CA SER A 57 7.38 -5.44 -1.09
C SER A 57 7.88 -6.18 -2.33
N THR A 58 6.95 -6.65 -3.15
CA THR A 58 7.25 -7.24 -4.47
C THR A 58 6.72 -6.38 -5.61
N GLY A 59 6.00 -5.30 -5.30
CA GLY A 59 5.50 -4.35 -6.27
C GLY A 59 5.00 -3.06 -5.64
N ASN A 60 3.83 -2.61 -6.09
CA ASN A 60 3.19 -1.37 -5.65
C ASN A 60 1.66 -1.57 -5.55
N VAL A 61 0.97 -0.59 -4.97
CA VAL A 61 -0.49 -0.48 -4.89
C VAL A 61 -0.98 0.75 -5.67
N ASN A 62 -0.63 0.82 -6.95
CA ASN A 62 -1.08 1.93 -7.81
C ASN A 62 -2.60 1.97 -8.03
N GLU A 63 -3.31 0.91 -7.66
CA GLU A 63 -4.77 0.88 -7.59
C GLU A 63 -5.33 1.99 -6.67
N ALA A 64 -4.54 2.47 -5.70
CA ALA A 64 -4.88 3.60 -4.82
C ALA A 64 -4.78 5.00 -5.50
N LEU A 65 -4.22 5.06 -6.71
CA LEU A 65 -4.08 6.29 -7.51
C LEU A 65 -5.15 6.42 -8.60
N LEU A 66 -5.90 5.35 -8.86
CA LEU A 66 -6.98 5.29 -9.85
C LEU A 66 -8.30 5.75 -9.24
#